data_AF-A0A182IKA0-F1
#
_entry.id   AF-A0A182IKA0-F1
#
_cell.length_a   1.000
_cell.length_b   1.000
_cell.length_c   1.000
_cell.angle_alpha   90.00
_cell.angle_beta   90.00
_cell.angle_gamma   90.00
#
_symmetry.space_group_name_H-M   'P 1'
#
loop_
_entity.id
_entity.type
_entity.pdbx_description
1 polymer ?
#
loop_
_entity_poly.entity_id
_entity_poly.type
_entity_poly.pdbx_seq_one_letter_code
_entity_poly.pdbx_strand_id
1 'polypeptide(L)'
;MVSISAMFLVLVIGILRTIVMVLGATQFNMSQYRLMPRVFQFDDYDACLRDDPTVPGVYCMVKAVVQPDESSSVWNVIAEHSSNWKQHLNHAHLDRGLCLQTCTQKLAKLERQNVTQEELDALVVPKFKIDFPYIIKKGSFRDVDEYRRNYSDTFAKCINYDLQREHGLRAYTEIEYCDNNTKSYPIDNLEIAFLVVLGILLLIVFCSSWYDHRCKRENGLSHYQNDLPSKAVPGWFMFGFFFYNNLFETPSAWLAVAFPLGRIFYTALIVLFIVGFIFPASKLCLRLANIHFFGVLGRLTYCAYLCHYFIVRATAFGVRRTLDLRLFEMTTVCCSTLAMSYLVGLLLCLTLELPCIALQKLLYDWVTGKRSTVGNNHLKGNLQKASTLQDVKTVNKNPVTGQQIL
;
A
#
# COMPACT_ATOMS: atom_id res chain seq x y z
N MET A 1 -29.15 -25.88 -0.37
CA MET A 1 -29.46 -24.62 0.35
C MET A 1 -28.61 -24.58 1.60
N VAL A 2 -27.46 -23.89 1.57
CA VAL A 2 -26.67 -23.66 2.77
C VAL A 2 -27.42 -22.60 3.58
N SER A 3 -27.92 -22.98 4.76
CA SER A 3 -28.73 -22.09 5.60
C SER A 3 -27.93 -20.83 5.96
N ILE A 4 -28.57 -19.67 5.94
CA ILE A 4 -27.99 -18.36 6.32
C ILE A 4 -27.29 -18.44 7.69
N SER A 5 -27.79 -19.30 8.58
CA SER A 5 -27.19 -19.61 9.88
C SER A 5 -25.77 -20.22 9.77
N ALA A 6 -25.53 -21.09 8.78
CA ALA A 6 -24.21 -21.69 8.54
C ALA A 6 -23.20 -20.66 8.01
N MET A 7 -23.63 -19.69 7.18
CA MET A 7 -22.75 -18.60 6.74
C MET A 7 -22.39 -17.66 7.90
N PHE A 8 -23.35 -17.34 8.78
CA PHE A 8 -23.09 -16.50 9.95
C PHE A 8 -22.15 -17.18 10.95
N LEU A 9 -22.30 -18.50 11.15
CA LEU A 9 -21.43 -19.30 12.00
C LEU A 9 -19.99 -19.35 11.44
N VAL A 10 -19.82 -19.53 10.13
CA VAL A 10 -18.50 -19.51 9.48
C VAL A 10 -17.84 -18.12 9.59
N LEU A 11 -18.61 -17.04 9.45
CA LEU A 11 -18.13 -15.68 9.62
C LEU A 11 -17.67 -15.42 11.07
N VAL A 12 -18.47 -15.83 12.06
CA VAL A 12 -18.16 -15.66 13.49
C VAL A 12 -16.96 -16.50 13.89
N ILE A 13 -16.86 -17.76 13.43
CA ILE A 13 -15.68 -18.61 13.66
C ILE A 13 -14.45 -18.00 12.97
N GLY A 14 -14.60 -17.48 11.76
CA GLY A 14 -13.53 -16.76 11.04
C GLY A 14 -13.02 -15.56 11.83
N ILE A 15 -13.93 -14.72 12.32
CA ILE A 15 -13.64 -13.54 13.15
C ILE A 15 -12.96 -13.96 14.46
N LEU A 16 -13.49 -14.97 15.16
CA LEU A 16 -12.94 -15.48 16.41
C LEU A 16 -11.54 -16.09 16.22
N ARG A 17 -11.31 -16.80 15.11
CA ARG A 17 -9.98 -17.32 14.74
C ARG A 17 -8.98 -16.21 14.43
N THR A 18 -9.40 -15.15 13.74
CA THR A 18 -8.56 -13.96 13.55
C THR A 18 -8.25 -13.26 14.88
N ILE A 19 -9.21 -13.13 15.80
CA ILE A 19 -8.99 -12.52 17.12
C ILE A 19 -8.00 -13.35 17.96
N VAL A 20 -8.12 -14.68 17.95
CA VAL A 20 -7.19 -15.58 18.65
C VAL A 20 -5.77 -15.53 18.04
N MET A 21 -5.64 -15.37 16.71
CA MET A 21 -4.33 -15.11 16.09
C MET A 21 -3.76 -13.72 16.44
N VAL A 22 -4.61 -12.68 16.56
CA VAL A 22 -4.21 -11.32 16.95
C VAL A 22 -3.59 -11.30 18.36
N LEU A 23 -4.08 -12.14 19.28
CA LEU A 23 -3.52 -12.31 20.62
C LEU A 23 -2.18 -13.09 20.64
N GLY A 24 -1.83 -13.77 19.54
CA GLY A 24 -0.59 -14.55 19.39
C GLY A 24 0.53 -13.84 18.63
N ALA A 25 0.34 -12.58 18.22
CA ALA A 25 1.40 -11.80 17.60
C ALA A 25 2.50 -11.54 18.63
N THR A 26 3.65 -12.18 18.46
CA THR A 26 4.85 -11.98 19.26
C THR A 26 5.32 -10.53 19.11
N GLN A 27 4.88 -9.67 20.03
CA GLN A 27 5.45 -8.33 20.16
C GLN A 27 6.91 -8.49 20.58
N PHE A 28 7.83 -8.13 19.70
CA PHE A 28 9.24 -8.09 20.04
C PHE A 28 9.44 -7.08 21.18
N ASN A 29 10.20 -7.45 22.21
CA ASN A 29 10.33 -6.62 23.39
C ASN A 29 11.08 -5.32 23.03
N MET A 30 10.39 -4.18 23.15
CA MET A 30 10.94 -2.87 22.77
C MET A 30 12.20 -2.50 23.54
N SER A 31 12.41 -3.06 24.75
CA SER A 31 13.66 -2.86 25.50
C SER A 31 14.85 -3.55 24.83
N GLN A 32 14.66 -4.76 24.29
CA GLN A 32 15.69 -5.49 23.55
C GLN A 32 15.98 -4.81 22.21
N TYR A 33 14.96 -4.25 21.56
CA TYR A 33 15.16 -3.52 20.29
C TYR A 33 16.13 -2.34 20.44
N ARG A 34 16.08 -1.62 21.57
CA ARG A 34 16.94 -0.46 21.84
C ARG A 34 18.41 -0.80 22.06
N LEU A 35 18.75 -2.08 22.30
CA LEU A 35 20.14 -2.50 22.42
C LEU A 35 20.86 -2.51 21.07
N MET A 36 20.12 -2.72 19.98
CA MET A 36 20.69 -2.77 18.63
C MET A 36 21.03 -1.36 18.11
N PRO A 37 22.14 -1.21 17.36
CA PRO A 37 22.44 0.03 16.68
C PRO A 37 21.36 0.35 15.64
N ARG A 38 21.19 1.65 15.37
CA ARG A 38 20.30 2.10 14.30
C ARG A 38 20.86 1.62 12.97
N VAL A 39 19.99 1.03 12.15
CA VAL A 39 20.35 0.59 10.79
C VAL A 39 20.85 1.77 9.98
N PHE A 40 20.12 2.89 10.01
CA PHE A 40 20.46 4.11 9.26
C PHE A 40 20.92 5.23 10.18
N GLN A 41 22.08 5.80 9.89
CA GLN A 41 22.60 6.98 10.58
C GLN A 41 23.40 7.83 9.58
N PHE A 42 23.00 9.08 9.42
CA PHE A 42 23.50 9.97 8.39
C PHE A 42 23.89 11.31 9.01
N ASP A 43 25.08 11.79 8.67
CA ASP A 43 25.46 13.19 8.81
C ASP A 43 24.60 14.04 7.88
N ASP A 44 24.49 15.33 8.20
CA ASP A 44 23.80 16.32 7.37
C ASP A 44 24.51 16.46 6.01
N TYR A 45 23.83 15.97 4.97
CA TYR A 45 24.35 15.92 3.60
C TYR A 45 24.55 17.31 3.03
N ASP A 46 23.52 18.16 3.15
CA ASP A 46 23.51 19.52 2.60
C ASP A 46 24.53 20.42 3.34
N ALA A 47 24.64 20.26 4.66
CA ALA A 47 25.66 20.98 5.41
C ALA A 47 27.09 20.53 5.08
N CYS A 48 27.29 19.26 4.69
CA CYS A 48 28.60 18.76 4.27
C CYS A 48 28.97 19.25 2.86
N LEU A 49 28.05 19.15 1.90
CA LEU A 49 28.23 19.56 0.51
C LEU A 49 27.75 21.00 0.30
N ARG A 50 28.44 21.95 0.94
CA ARG A 50 28.16 23.38 0.77
C ARG A 50 28.30 23.79 -0.70
N ASP A 51 27.41 24.69 -1.14
CA ASP A 51 27.42 25.26 -2.49
C ASP A 51 28.70 26.04 -2.82
N ASP A 52 29.46 26.48 -1.81
CA ASP A 52 30.73 27.17 -1.99
C ASP A 52 31.84 26.19 -2.42
N PRO A 53 32.32 26.24 -3.68
CA PRO A 53 33.31 25.30 -4.19
C PRO A 53 34.72 25.57 -3.65
N THR A 54 34.94 26.67 -2.93
CA THR A 54 36.26 27.00 -2.35
C THR A 54 36.63 26.10 -1.18
N VAL A 55 35.63 25.49 -0.52
CA VAL A 55 35.84 24.52 0.55
C VAL A 55 35.43 23.13 0.05
N PRO A 56 36.40 22.22 -0.21
CA PRO A 56 36.07 20.90 -0.71
C PRO A 56 35.32 20.09 0.36
N GLY A 57 34.09 19.70 0.04
CA GLY A 57 33.24 18.83 0.84
C GLY A 57 33.13 17.46 0.19
N VAL A 58 33.36 16.40 0.96
CA VAL A 58 33.18 15.02 0.51
C VAL A 58 32.24 14.31 1.47
N TYR A 59 31.11 13.84 0.93
CA TYR A 59 30.13 13.04 1.66
C TYR A 59 30.16 11.62 1.12
N CYS A 60 30.24 10.63 2.00
CA CYS A 60 30.30 9.23 1.59
C CYS A 60 29.21 8.40 2.28
N MET A 61 28.57 7.54 1.49
CA MET A 61 27.74 6.46 1.99
C MET A 61 28.58 5.20 2.16
N VAL A 62 28.61 4.70 3.37
CA VAL A 62 29.45 3.59 3.81
C VAL A 62 28.57 2.48 4.38
N LYS A 63 28.74 1.27 3.86
CA LYS A 63 28.11 0.07 4.39
C LYS A 63 28.99 -0.48 5.51
N ALA A 64 28.41 -0.73 6.66
CA ALA A 64 29.08 -1.33 7.82
C ALA A 64 28.40 -2.65 8.18
N VAL A 65 29.15 -3.74 8.16
CA VAL A 65 28.67 -5.08 8.48
C VAL A 65 29.24 -5.50 9.83
N VAL A 66 28.37 -5.64 10.83
CA VAL A 66 28.75 -5.97 12.21
C VAL A 66 29.44 -7.33 12.24
N GLN A 67 30.58 -7.40 12.93
CA GLN A 67 31.34 -8.61 13.14
C GLN A 67 30.59 -9.53 14.12
N PRO A 68 30.39 -10.82 13.79
CA PRO A 68 29.77 -11.77 14.70
C PRO A 68 30.56 -11.96 15.99
N ASP A 69 29.90 -11.86 17.13
CA ASP A 69 30.48 -12.08 18.46
C ASP A 69 29.46 -12.74 19.40
N GLU A 70 29.56 -14.06 19.58
CA GLU A 70 28.64 -14.83 20.44
C GLU A 70 28.69 -14.42 21.93
N SER A 71 29.78 -13.78 22.35
CA SER A 71 29.93 -13.30 23.73
C SER A 71 29.14 -12.00 23.98
N SER A 72 28.82 -11.25 22.92
CA SER A 72 28.08 -10.01 23.02
C SER A 72 26.57 -10.26 23.10
N SER A 73 25.95 -9.81 24.19
CA SER A 73 24.49 -9.85 24.33
C SER A 73 23.78 -9.04 23.25
N VAL A 74 24.40 -7.97 22.75
CA VAL A 74 23.87 -7.13 21.67
C VAL A 74 23.88 -7.90 20.34
N TRP A 75 24.98 -8.61 20.03
CA TRP A 75 25.06 -9.42 18.82
C TRP A 75 24.00 -10.52 18.79
N ASN A 76 23.78 -11.21 19.91
CA ASN A 76 22.77 -12.27 19.99
C ASN A 76 21.36 -11.75 19.65
N VAL A 77 21.02 -10.55 20.12
CA VAL A 77 19.76 -9.88 19.77
C VAL A 77 19.71 -9.51 18.28
N ILE A 78 20.81 -8.98 17.72
CA ILE A 78 20.91 -8.66 16.29
C ILE A 78 20.70 -9.90 15.43
N ALA A 79 21.39 -11.00 15.75
CA ALA A 79 21.34 -12.26 15.03
C ALA A 79 19.93 -12.88 15.07
N GLU A 80 19.31 -12.90 16.25
CA GLU A 80 17.94 -13.41 16.42
C GLU A 80 16.94 -12.56 15.64
N HIS A 81 16.98 -11.24 15.78
CA HIS A 81 16.04 -10.33 15.11
C HIS A 81 16.19 -10.36 13.59
N SER A 82 17.43 -10.40 13.10
CA SER A 82 17.78 -10.36 11.67
C SER A 82 17.60 -11.71 10.95
N SER A 83 17.42 -12.81 11.69
CA SER A 83 17.17 -14.14 11.12
C SER A 83 15.93 -14.17 10.21
N ASN A 84 14.92 -13.34 10.52
CA ASN A 84 13.69 -13.22 9.74
C ASN A 84 13.79 -12.07 8.71
N TRP A 85 14.66 -12.24 7.71
CA TRP A 85 14.94 -11.24 6.67
C TRP A 85 13.72 -10.82 5.82
N LYS A 86 12.64 -11.63 5.80
CA LYS A 86 11.41 -11.30 5.07
C LYS A 86 10.56 -10.25 5.76
N GLN A 87 10.72 -10.10 7.07
CA GLN A 87 9.86 -9.26 7.91
C GLN A 87 10.65 -8.17 8.63
N HIS A 88 11.92 -8.43 8.95
CA HIS A 88 12.78 -7.52 9.69
C HIS A 88 13.95 -7.08 8.82
N LEU A 89 14.34 -5.81 8.98
CA LEU A 89 15.58 -5.30 8.43
C LEU A 89 16.76 -6.03 9.09
N ASN A 90 17.79 -6.33 8.31
CA ASN A 90 18.99 -6.96 8.84
C ASN A 90 19.78 -5.92 9.65
N HIS A 91 19.75 -6.01 10.97
CA HIS A 91 20.46 -5.12 11.87
C HIS A 91 21.97 -5.40 11.95
N ALA A 92 22.46 -6.47 11.32
CA ALA A 92 23.90 -6.67 11.11
C ALA A 92 24.44 -5.86 9.94
N HIS A 93 23.57 -5.35 9.05
CA HIS A 93 23.92 -4.47 7.94
C HIS A 93 23.50 -3.03 8.28
N LEU A 94 24.50 -2.16 8.43
CA LEU A 94 24.33 -0.78 8.87
C LEU A 94 24.73 0.18 7.74
N ASP A 95 23.93 1.21 7.55
CA ASP A 95 24.15 2.28 6.59
C ASP A 95 24.62 3.54 7.33
N ARG A 96 25.79 4.03 6.94
CA ARG A 96 26.43 5.21 7.53
C ARG A 96 26.73 6.24 6.46
N GLY A 97 26.17 7.43 6.60
CA GLY A 97 26.44 8.58 5.74
C GLY A 97 27.30 9.55 6.51
N LEU A 98 28.52 9.80 6.02
CA LEU A 98 29.55 10.50 6.79
C LEU A 98 30.14 11.63 5.97
N CYS A 99 30.31 12.78 6.63
CA CYS A 99 31.09 13.87 6.09
C CYS A 99 32.57 13.66 6.41
N LEU A 100 33.44 13.67 5.40
CA LEU A 100 34.87 13.43 5.56
C LEU A 100 35.51 14.44 6.54
N GLN A 101 35.11 15.71 6.46
CA GLN A 101 35.64 16.77 7.32
C GLN A 101 35.28 16.55 8.80
N THR A 102 34.05 16.15 9.09
CA THR A 102 33.59 15.84 10.45
C THR A 102 34.35 14.64 11.03
N CYS A 103 34.50 13.59 10.21
CA CYS A 103 35.23 12.38 10.55
C CYS A 103 36.71 12.67 10.88
N THR A 104 37.41 13.41 10.02
CA THR A 104 38.83 13.75 10.23
C THR A 104 39.04 14.67 11.44
N GLN A 105 38.18 15.67 11.65
CA GLN A 105 38.22 16.53 12.84
C GLN A 105 38.02 15.73 14.13
N LYS A 106 37.11 14.74 14.10
CA LYS A 106 36.86 13.86 15.23
C LYS A 106 38.07 13.00 15.55
N LEU A 107 38.68 12.35 14.55
CA LEU A 107 39.91 11.57 14.75
C LEU A 107 41.06 12.44 15.29
N ALA A 108 41.27 13.63 14.73
CA ALA A 108 42.26 14.58 15.23
C ALA A 108 41.98 15.05 16.67
N LYS A 109 40.72 15.05 17.12
CA LYS A 109 40.37 15.34 18.51
C LYS A 109 40.73 14.18 19.44
N LEU A 110 40.57 12.94 18.98
CA LEU A 110 40.91 11.73 19.72
C LEU A 110 42.43 11.58 19.88
N GLU A 111 43.20 11.88 18.84
CA GLU A 111 44.67 11.90 18.90
C GLU A 111 45.16 12.91 19.96
N ARG A 112 44.53 14.08 20.06
CA ARG A 112 44.82 15.07 21.13
C ARG A 112 44.42 14.58 22.53
N GLN A 113 43.56 13.58 22.64
CA GLN A 113 43.12 12.98 23.91
C GLN A 113 43.95 11.75 24.31
N ASN A 114 45.17 11.62 23.77
CA ASN A 114 46.12 10.53 24.03
C ASN A 114 45.64 9.13 23.58
N VAL A 115 44.69 9.05 22.65
CA VAL A 115 44.43 7.79 21.96
C VAL A 115 45.61 7.51 21.03
N THR A 116 46.22 6.34 21.20
CA THR A 116 47.39 5.95 20.38
C THR A 116 46.96 5.62 18.95
N GLN A 117 47.88 5.83 18.00
CA GLN A 117 47.64 5.46 16.60
C GLN A 117 47.34 3.96 16.45
N GLU A 118 47.98 3.10 17.26
CA GLU A 118 47.74 1.65 17.28
C GLU A 118 46.30 1.30 17.72
N GLU A 119 45.75 2.01 18.70
CA GLU A 119 44.35 1.83 19.12
C GLU A 119 43.38 2.23 18.01
N LEU A 120 43.68 3.30 17.27
CA LEU A 120 42.87 3.71 16.11
C LEU A 120 42.98 2.69 14.97
N ASP A 121 44.18 2.21 14.67
CA ASP A 121 44.38 1.22 13.61
C ASP A 121 43.72 -0.13 13.96
N ALA A 122 43.66 -0.50 15.24
CA ALA A 122 42.95 -1.68 15.72
C ALA A 122 41.42 -1.61 15.56
N LEU A 123 40.85 -0.42 15.31
CA LEU A 123 39.42 -0.27 14.98
C LEU A 123 39.11 -0.71 13.55
N VAL A 124 40.11 -0.86 12.67
CA VAL A 124 39.88 -1.29 11.29
C VAL A 124 39.72 -2.81 11.25
N VAL A 125 38.49 -3.28 10.97
CA VAL A 125 38.18 -4.71 10.88
C VAL A 125 38.45 -5.20 9.46
N PRO A 126 39.23 -6.28 9.26
CA PRO A 126 39.46 -6.85 7.94
C PRO A 126 38.20 -7.51 7.39
N LYS A 127 38.14 -7.64 6.06
CA LYS A 127 37.02 -8.30 5.39
C LYS A 127 36.88 -9.75 5.84
N PHE A 128 35.70 -10.12 6.32
CA PHE A 128 35.35 -11.49 6.68
C PHE A 128 34.29 -12.05 5.71
N LYS A 129 33.95 -13.34 5.86
CA LYS A 129 32.94 -14.01 5.05
C LYS A 129 31.55 -13.48 5.41
N ILE A 130 30.86 -12.85 4.45
CA ILE A 130 29.52 -12.28 4.62
C ILE A 130 28.58 -13.00 3.65
N ASP A 131 27.55 -13.66 4.19
CA ASP A 131 26.66 -14.55 3.44
C ASP A 131 25.43 -13.85 2.83
N PHE A 132 25.33 -12.53 2.98
CA PHE A 132 24.22 -11.72 2.45
C PHE A 132 24.72 -10.53 1.60
N PRO A 133 23.93 -10.06 0.62
CA PRO A 133 24.29 -8.88 -0.16
C PRO A 133 24.24 -7.63 0.72
N TYR A 134 25.38 -6.96 0.90
CA TYR A 134 25.48 -5.70 1.66
C TYR A 134 25.84 -4.51 0.78
N ILE A 135 26.55 -4.72 -0.33
CA ILE A 135 26.96 -3.66 -1.24
C ILE A 135 26.35 -3.83 -2.62
N ILE A 136 26.00 -2.71 -3.26
CA ILE A 136 25.61 -2.69 -4.66
C ILE A 136 26.79 -3.15 -5.54
N LYS A 137 26.49 -3.84 -6.65
CA LYS A 137 27.49 -4.40 -7.56
C LYS A 137 28.53 -3.33 -7.97
N LYS A 138 29.80 -3.74 -8.04
CA LYS A 138 30.90 -2.86 -8.46
C LYS A 138 30.61 -2.28 -9.84
N GLY A 139 30.87 -0.98 -10.02
CA GLY A 139 30.67 -0.27 -11.29
C GLY A 139 29.30 0.40 -11.46
N SER A 140 28.38 0.27 -10.49
CA SER A 140 27.12 1.05 -10.51
C SER A 140 27.31 2.53 -10.19
N PHE A 141 28.34 2.88 -9.43
CA PHE A 141 28.65 4.24 -9.02
C PHE A 141 30.03 4.67 -9.54
N ARG A 142 30.18 5.97 -9.86
CA ARG A 142 31.40 6.56 -10.45
C ARG A 142 32.46 6.84 -9.37
N ASP A 143 33.74 6.79 -9.75
CA ASP A 143 34.91 7.15 -8.92
C ASP A 143 35.07 6.43 -7.56
N VAL A 144 34.26 5.40 -7.26
CA VAL A 144 34.24 4.77 -5.93
C VAL A 144 35.58 4.16 -5.53
N ASP A 145 36.33 3.60 -6.49
CA ASP A 145 37.62 2.96 -6.19
C ASP A 145 38.70 3.97 -5.78
N GLU A 146 38.61 5.22 -6.24
CA GLU A 146 39.49 6.30 -5.78
C GLU A 146 39.20 6.63 -4.31
N TYR A 147 37.93 6.84 -3.98
CA TYR A 147 37.52 7.12 -2.60
C TYR A 147 37.82 5.96 -1.64
N ARG A 148 37.68 4.71 -2.08
CA ARG A 148 38.06 3.53 -1.28
C ARG A 148 39.54 3.49 -0.94
N ARG A 149 40.42 3.82 -1.89
CA ARG A 149 41.87 3.85 -1.62
C ARG A 149 42.26 4.94 -0.63
N ASN A 150 41.61 6.09 -0.70
CA ASN A 150 42.03 7.27 0.06
C ASN A 150 41.35 7.39 1.44
N TYR A 151 40.11 6.91 1.59
CA TYR A 151 39.28 7.22 2.76
C TYR A 151 38.68 6.02 3.49
N SER A 152 38.84 4.79 2.98
CA SER A 152 38.25 3.59 3.61
C SER A 152 38.65 3.45 5.09
N ASP A 153 39.94 3.55 5.39
CA ASP A 153 40.44 3.39 6.76
C ASP A 153 39.98 4.54 7.68
N THR A 154 39.89 5.75 7.12
CA THR A 154 39.42 6.93 7.86
C THR A 154 37.97 6.76 8.33
N PHE A 155 37.09 6.31 7.42
CA PHE A 155 35.69 6.04 7.78
C PHE A 155 35.54 4.81 8.68
N ALA A 156 36.32 3.75 8.44
CA ALA A 156 36.33 2.56 9.30
C ALA A 156 36.61 2.94 10.76
N LYS A 157 37.64 3.75 11.00
CA LYS A 157 38.02 4.24 12.34
C LYS A 157 36.89 5.02 13.01
N CYS A 158 36.28 5.97 12.30
CA CYS A 158 35.22 6.79 12.89
C CYS A 158 33.95 5.97 13.20
N ILE A 159 33.53 5.09 12.29
CA ILE A 159 32.36 4.24 12.49
C ILE A 159 32.59 3.28 13.65
N ASN A 160 33.73 2.58 13.66
CA ASN A 160 34.00 1.59 14.69
C ASN A 160 34.31 2.21 16.05
N TYR A 161 34.85 3.42 16.11
CA TYR A 161 34.98 4.15 17.38
C TYR A 161 33.61 4.38 18.04
N ASP A 162 32.62 4.85 17.27
CA ASP A 162 31.27 5.08 17.79
C ASP A 162 30.55 3.78 18.13
N LEU A 163 30.64 2.79 17.24
CA LEU A 163 29.98 1.50 17.41
C LEU A 163 30.53 0.74 18.63
N GLN A 164 31.85 0.81 18.86
CA GLN A 164 32.48 0.18 20.01
C GLN A 164 32.12 0.91 21.31
N ARG A 165 32.00 2.24 21.28
CA ARG A 165 31.66 3.04 22.46
C ARG A 165 30.18 2.90 22.87
N GLU A 166 29.26 2.91 21.91
CA GLU A 166 27.83 2.89 22.19
C GLU A 166 27.28 1.47 22.40
N HIS A 167 27.80 0.50 21.65
CA HIS A 167 27.24 -0.85 21.61
C HIS A 167 28.27 -1.97 21.90
N GLY A 168 29.57 -1.65 22.05
CA GLY A 168 30.61 -2.66 22.25
C GLY A 168 30.84 -3.55 21.02
N LEU A 169 30.42 -3.11 19.83
CA LEU A 169 30.49 -3.87 18.59
C LEU A 169 31.56 -3.29 17.64
N ARG A 170 32.05 -4.12 16.72
CA ARG A 170 32.90 -3.68 15.60
C ARG A 170 32.30 -4.15 14.29
N ALA A 171 32.60 -3.45 13.20
CA ALA A 171 32.06 -3.74 11.88
C ALA A 171 33.13 -3.64 10.79
N TYR A 172 33.05 -4.52 9.80
CA TYR A 172 33.74 -4.33 8.52
C TYR A 172 33.02 -3.24 7.74
N THR A 173 33.76 -2.30 7.15
CA THR A 173 33.17 -1.16 6.43
C THR A 173 33.61 -1.13 4.98
N GLU A 174 32.71 -0.80 4.07
CA GLU A 174 33.01 -0.64 2.64
C GLU A 174 32.24 0.55 2.08
N ILE A 175 32.93 1.46 1.39
CA ILE A 175 32.31 2.64 0.77
C ILE A 175 31.43 2.20 -0.40
N GLU A 176 30.16 2.63 -0.41
CA GLU A 176 29.19 2.39 -1.48
C GLU A 176 29.34 3.43 -2.59
N TYR A 177 29.25 4.71 -2.24
CA TYR A 177 29.50 5.84 -3.12
C TYR A 177 29.90 7.08 -2.31
N CYS A 178 30.48 8.07 -2.99
CA CYS A 178 30.78 9.38 -2.43
C CYS A 178 30.45 10.48 -3.43
N ASP A 179 29.99 11.60 -2.90
CA ASP A 179 29.72 12.83 -3.62
C ASP A 179 30.67 13.94 -3.18
N ASN A 180 30.94 14.87 -4.08
CA ASN A 180 31.84 15.98 -3.87
C ASN A 180 31.26 17.26 -4.49
N ASN A 181 31.26 18.35 -3.73
CA ASN A 181 30.71 19.65 -4.17
C ASN A 181 31.51 20.31 -5.31
N THR A 182 32.78 19.93 -5.50
CA THR A 182 33.64 20.47 -6.56
C THR A 182 33.45 19.78 -7.92
N LYS A 183 32.82 18.59 -7.94
CA LYS A 183 32.61 17.80 -9.16
C LYS A 183 31.16 17.91 -9.62
N SER A 184 30.93 18.61 -10.72
CA SER A 184 29.66 18.55 -11.45
C SER A 184 29.76 17.54 -12.58
N TYR A 185 28.81 16.61 -12.66
CA TYR A 185 28.77 15.63 -13.75
C TYR A 185 27.92 16.15 -14.91
N PRO A 186 28.44 16.15 -16.15
CA PRO A 186 27.65 16.52 -17.32
C PRO A 186 26.64 15.42 -17.66
N ILE A 187 25.63 15.80 -18.45
CA ILE A 187 24.61 14.89 -18.96
C ILE A 187 25.28 13.77 -19.77
N ASP A 188 24.97 12.51 -19.45
CA ASP A 188 25.58 11.36 -20.12
C ASP A 188 24.73 10.80 -21.28
N ASN A 189 25.31 9.90 -22.07
CA ASN A 189 24.63 9.29 -23.22
C ASN A 189 23.39 8.48 -22.82
N LEU A 190 23.34 7.97 -21.58
CA LEU A 190 22.22 7.16 -21.10
C LEU A 190 21.03 8.06 -20.72
N GLU A 191 21.30 9.20 -20.11
CA GLU A 191 20.33 10.26 -19.86
C GLU A 191 19.79 10.82 -21.18
N ILE A 192 20.65 11.07 -22.18
CA ILE A 192 20.20 11.47 -23.52
C ILE A 192 19.31 10.40 -24.15
N ALA A 193 19.72 9.12 -24.09
CA ALA A 193 18.93 8.01 -24.63
C ALA A 193 17.56 7.90 -23.94
N PHE A 194 17.51 8.10 -22.62
CA PHE A 194 16.25 8.14 -21.86
C PHE A 194 15.35 9.29 -22.35
N LEU A 195 15.88 10.50 -22.53
CA LEU A 195 15.13 11.65 -23.02
C LEU A 195 14.58 11.41 -24.43
N VAL A 196 15.34 10.75 -25.31
CA VAL A 196 14.88 10.36 -26.65
C VAL A 196 13.72 9.37 -26.58
N VAL A 197 13.83 8.33 -25.77
CA VAL A 197 12.75 7.34 -25.59
C VAL A 197 11.50 7.99 -25.01
N LEU A 198 11.66 8.87 -24.02
CA LEU A 198 10.56 9.64 -23.46
C LEU A 198 9.88 10.52 -24.51
N GLY A 199 10.67 11.20 -25.35
CA GLY A 199 10.17 12.01 -26.47
C GLY A 199 9.36 11.17 -27.47
N ILE A 200 9.84 9.98 -27.84
CA ILE A 200 9.12 9.05 -28.73
C ILE A 200 7.80 8.62 -28.11
N LEU A 201 7.77 8.28 -26.82
CA LEU A 201 6.54 7.89 -26.12
C LEU A 201 5.52 9.03 -26.10
N LEU A 202 5.96 10.25 -25.80
CA LEU A 202 5.10 11.44 -25.83
C LEU A 202 4.54 11.70 -27.23
N LEU A 203 5.36 11.53 -28.27
CA LEU A 203 4.93 11.66 -29.66
C LEU A 203 3.91 10.59 -30.05
N ILE A 204 4.10 9.33 -29.63
CA ILE A 204 3.12 8.26 -29.86
C ILE A 204 1.79 8.58 -29.17
N VAL A 205 1.81 9.03 -27.92
CA VAL A 205 0.60 9.42 -27.16
C VAL A 205 -0.10 10.61 -27.80
N PHE A 206 0.68 11.59 -28.28
CA PHE A 206 0.13 12.74 -28.98
C PHE A 206 -0.51 12.32 -30.31
N CYS A 207 0.20 11.54 -31.12
CA CYS A 207 -0.29 11.02 -32.40
C CYS A 207 -1.53 10.13 -32.22
N SER A 208 -1.58 9.29 -31.18
CA SER A 208 -2.75 8.46 -30.90
C SER A 208 -3.95 9.29 -30.44
N SER A 209 -3.73 10.29 -29.58
CA SER A 209 -4.79 11.23 -29.16
C SER A 209 -5.29 12.07 -30.33
N TRP A 210 -4.39 12.48 -31.22
CA TRP A 210 -4.73 13.19 -32.46
C TRP A 210 -5.52 12.30 -33.42
N TYR A 211 -5.07 11.05 -33.61
CA TYR A 211 -5.75 10.06 -34.42
C TYR A 211 -7.15 9.76 -33.87
N ASP A 212 -7.29 9.57 -32.56
CA ASP A 212 -8.55 9.37 -31.87
C ASP A 212 -9.50 10.56 -32.04
N HIS A 213 -8.99 11.78 -31.84
CA HIS A 213 -9.73 13.01 -32.09
C HIS A 213 -10.21 13.12 -33.55
N ARG A 214 -9.35 12.78 -34.52
CA ARG A 214 -9.70 12.79 -35.94
C ARG A 214 -10.73 11.71 -36.28
N CYS A 215 -10.56 10.50 -35.78
CA CYS A 215 -11.47 9.38 -36.02
C CYS A 215 -12.85 9.66 -35.42
N LYS A 216 -12.90 10.26 -34.22
CA LYS A 216 -14.14 10.77 -33.61
C LYS A 216 -14.82 11.84 -34.47
N ARG A 217 -14.05 12.70 -35.14
CA ARG A 217 -14.57 13.77 -36.02
C ARG A 217 -15.11 13.24 -37.35
N GLU A 218 -14.47 12.22 -37.92
CA GLU A 218 -14.85 11.65 -39.23
C GLU A 218 -15.93 10.56 -39.11
N ASN A 219 -15.85 9.66 -38.12
CA ASN A 219 -16.68 8.45 -38.03
C ASN A 219 -17.67 8.42 -36.84
N GLY A 220 -17.64 9.41 -35.94
CA GLY A 220 -18.49 9.44 -34.74
C GLY A 220 -18.16 8.32 -33.73
N LEU A 221 -19.13 7.97 -32.85
CA LEU A 221 -18.92 6.98 -31.78
C LEU A 221 -19.05 5.50 -32.22
N SER A 222 -19.49 5.23 -33.45
CA SER A 222 -19.76 3.87 -33.93
C SER A 222 -18.49 3.02 -34.08
N HIS A 223 -17.33 3.64 -34.32
CA HIS A 223 -16.04 2.96 -34.43
C HIS A 223 -15.60 2.26 -33.13
N TYR A 224 -15.98 2.81 -31.96
CA TYR A 224 -15.65 2.26 -30.64
C TYR A 224 -16.59 1.12 -30.19
N GLN A 225 -17.63 0.78 -30.97
CA GLN A 225 -18.59 -0.28 -30.65
C GLN A 225 -18.20 -1.66 -31.20
N ASN A 226 -17.09 -1.76 -31.94
CA ASN A 226 -16.61 -3.04 -32.45
C ASN A 226 -15.72 -3.75 -31.41
N ASP A 227 -16.08 -4.98 -31.07
CA ASP A 227 -15.38 -5.78 -30.05
C ASP A 227 -13.94 -6.12 -30.48
N LEU A 228 -12.98 -5.89 -29.57
CA LEU A 228 -11.61 -6.37 -29.72
C LEU A 228 -11.53 -7.90 -29.49
N PRO A 229 -10.76 -8.65 -30.29
CA PRO A 229 -10.70 -10.10 -30.19
C PRO A 229 -10.14 -10.58 -28.83
N SER A 230 -11.05 -11.10 -28.01
CA SER A 230 -10.91 -11.51 -26.60
C SER A 230 -10.17 -12.85 -26.37
N LYS A 231 -8.96 -13.05 -26.92
CA LYS A 231 -8.25 -14.34 -26.76
C LYS A 231 -6.99 -14.35 -25.87
N ALA A 232 -6.64 -13.25 -25.20
CA ALA A 232 -5.35 -13.15 -24.47
C ALA A 232 -5.45 -13.13 -22.92
N VAL A 233 -6.54 -13.60 -22.32
CA VAL A 233 -6.80 -13.39 -20.88
C VAL A 233 -6.39 -14.54 -19.91
N PRO A 234 -6.25 -15.84 -20.26
CA PRO A 234 -6.01 -16.85 -19.22
C PRO A 234 -4.54 -17.10 -18.83
N GLY A 235 -3.55 -16.58 -19.56
CA GLY A 235 -2.15 -16.99 -19.38
C GLY A 235 -1.40 -16.35 -18.21
N TRP A 236 -1.81 -15.17 -17.75
CA TRP A 236 -0.93 -14.30 -16.95
C TRP A 236 -1.11 -14.36 -15.44
N PHE A 237 -2.23 -14.92 -14.94
CA PHE A 237 -2.40 -15.16 -13.49
C PHE A 237 -1.35 -16.14 -12.93
N MET A 238 -0.76 -16.99 -13.78
CA MET A 238 0.34 -17.89 -13.42
C MET A 238 1.71 -17.19 -13.32
N PHE A 239 1.85 -15.99 -13.90
CA PHE A 239 3.11 -15.24 -13.98
C PHE A 239 3.53 -14.70 -12.61
N GLY A 240 2.59 -14.17 -11.81
CA GLY A 240 2.90 -13.62 -10.48
C GLY A 240 3.41 -14.68 -9.48
N PHE A 241 2.87 -15.91 -9.53
CA PHE A 241 3.31 -17.02 -8.69
C PHE A 241 4.71 -17.53 -9.07
N PHE A 242 5.04 -17.51 -10.37
CA PHE A 242 6.37 -17.87 -10.85
C PHE A 242 7.45 -16.86 -10.43
N PHE A 243 7.12 -15.56 -10.39
CA PHE A 243 8.06 -14.52 -9.97
C PHE A 243 8.40 -14.55 -8.48
N TYR A 244 7.40 -14.78 -7.62
CA TYR A 244 7.63 -14.78 -6.18
C TYR A 244 8.42 -16.00 -5.69
N ASN A 245 8.36 -17.11 -6.42
CA ASN A 245 9.06 -18.35 -6.06
C ASN A 245 10.45 -18.49 -6.69
N ASN A 246 10.75 -17.76 -7.76
CA ASN A 246 12.06 -17.79 -8.38
C ASN A 246 12.86 -16.55 -7.96
N LEU A 247 13.97 -16.77 -7.24
CA LEU A 247 14.92 -15.72 -6.88
C LEU A 247 15.69 -15.27 -8.12
N PHE A 248 15.20 -14.22 -8.77
CA PHE A 248 15.91 -13.60 -9.89
C PHE A 248 16.92 -12.58 -9.38
N GLU A 249 18.14 -12.63 -9.91
CA GLU A 249 19.17 -11.62 -9.60
C GLU A 249 18.74 -10.23 -10.06
N THR A 250 18.87 -9.25 -9.16
CA THR A 250 18.68 -7.83 -9.45
C THR A 250 20.02 -7.20 -9.89
N PRO A 251 20.01 -6.21 -10.80
CA PRO A 251 18.92 -5.75 -11.66
C PRO A 251 18.82 -6.58 -12.96
N SER A 252 17.60 -6.88 -13.40
CA SER A 252 17.36 -7.60 -14.65
C SER A 252 16.36 -6.85 -15.52
N ALA A 253 16.71 -6.66 -16.80
CA ALA A 253 15.97 -5.79 -17.72
C ALA A 253 14.50 -6.24 -17.91
N TRP A 254 14.26 -7.55 -17.82
CA TRP A 254 12.91 -8.11 -17.92
C TRP A 254 12.04 -7.80 -16.69
N LEU A 255 12.63 -7.65 -15.49
CA LEU A 255 11.92 -7.16 -14.29
C LEU A 255 11.46 -5.71 -14.49
N ALA A 256 12.34 -4.86 -15.04
CA ALA A 256 12.04 -3.45 -15.31
C ALA A 256 10.91 -3.28 -16.33
N VAL A 257 10.71 -4.25 -17.23
CA VAL A 257 9.59 -4.29 -18.18
C VAL A 257 8.34 -4.94 -17.57
N ALA A 258 8.50 -6.00 -16.78
CA ALA A 258 7.39 -6.75 -16.19
C ALA A 258 6.59 -5.95 -15.15
N PHE A 259 7.26 -5.14 -14.32
CA PHE A 259 6.59 -4.35 -13.28
C PHE A 259 5.62 -3.28 -13.84
N PRO A 260 6.02 -2.42 -14.79
CA PRO A 260 5.11 -1.46 -15.43
C PRO A 260 3.96 -2.13 -16.16
N LEU A 261 4.23 -3.18 -16.94
CA LEU A 261 3.21 -3.92 -17.67
C LEU A 261 2.22 -4.63 -16.73
N GLY A 262 2.70 -5.17 -15.62
CA GLY A 262 1.87 -5.78 -14.58
C GLY A 262 0.89 -4.78 -13.96
N ARG A 263 1.33 -3.53 -13.74
CA ARG A 263 0.45 -2.45 -13.25
C ARG A 263 -0.62 -2.09 -14.28
N ILE A 264 -0.23 -1.85 -15.53
CA ILE A 264 -1.16 -1.53 -16.62
C ILE A 264 -2.20 -2.64 -16.80
N PHE A 265 -1.77 -3.91 -16.73
CA PHE A 265 -2.66 -5.06 -16.82
C PHE A 265 -3.61 -5.18 -15.63
N TYR A 266 -3.14 -4.98 -14.39
CA TYR A 266 -4.01 -5.00 -13.21
C TYR A 266 -5.07 -3.89 -13.29
N THR A 267 -4.69 -2.70 -13.74
CA THR A 267 -5.63 -1.61 -14.01
C THR A 267 -6.64 -2.00 -15.10
N ALA A 268 -6.18 -2.64 -16.18
CA ALA A 268 -7.07 -3.14 -17.24
C ALA A 268 -8.04 -4.23 -16.75
N LEU A 269 -7.60 -5.14 -15.86
CA LEU A 269 -8.48 -6.13 -15.23
C LEU A 269 -9.56 -5.49 -14.36
N ILE A 270 -9.22 -4.45 -13.59
CA ILE A 270 -10.21 -3.70 -12.81
C ILE A 270 -11.23 -3.03 -13.75
N VAL A 271 -10.76 -2.42 -14.84
CA VAL A 271 -11.66 -1.79 -15.83
C VAL A 271 -12.55 -2.83 -16.50
N LEU A 272 -12.01 -3.97 -16.93
CA LEU A 272 -12.80 -5.07 -17.50
C LEU A 272 -13.80 -5.65 -16.51
N PHE A 273 -13.42 -5.73 -15.23
CA PHE A 273 -14.33 -6.15 -14.16
C PHE A 273 -15.49 -5.15 -14.05
N ILE A 274 -15.21 -3.85 -13.95
CA ILE A 274 -16.24 -2.80 -13.89
C ILE A 274 -17.15 -2.85 -15.13
N VAL A 275 -16.58 -2.95 -16.33
CA VAL A 275 -17.31 -3.05 -17.60
C VAL A 275 -18.15 -4.33 -17.65
N GLY A 276 -17.65 -5.47 -17.18
CA GLY A 276 -18.40 -6.74 -17.13
C GLY A 276 -19.56 -6.75 -16.13
N PHE A 277 -19.53 -5.86 -15.13
CA PHE A 277 -20.66 -5.59 -14.25
C PHE A 277 -21.71 -4.68 -14.89
N ILE A 278 -21.27 -3.73 -15.73
CA ILE A 278 -22.15 -2.80 -16.45
C ILE A 278 -22.85 -3.49 -17.63
N PHE A 279 -22.09 -4.24 -18.43
CA PHE A 279 -22.59 -5.03 -19.55
C PHE A 279 -22.65 -6.49 -19.10
N PRO A 280 -23.82 -7.00 -18.70
CA PRO A 280 -23.99 -8.21 -17.89
C PRO A 280 -23.31 -9.46 -18.50
N ALA A 281 -22.01 -9.62 -18.24
CA ALA A 281 -21.16 -10.61 -18.91
C ALA A 281 -21.39 -12.03 -18.36
N SER A 282 -21.79 -12.16 -17.08
CA SER A 282 -22.13 -13.44 -16.49
C SER A 282 -23.33 -13.37 -15.53
N LYS A 283 -24.30 -14.27 -15.74
CA LYS A 283 -25.52 -14.36 -14.92
C LYS A 283 -25.22 -14.78 -13.47
N LEU A 284 -24.13 -15.49 -13.22
CA LEU A 284 -23.72 -15.94 -11.88
C LEU A 284 -23.16 -14.79 -11.04
N CYS A 285 -22.24 -13.99 -11.59
CA CYS A 285 -21.68 -12.84 -10.88
C CYS A 285 -22.76 -11.80 -10.58
N LEU A 286 -23.68 -11.56 -11.52
CA LEU A 286 -24.82 -10.67 -11.29
C LEU A 286 -25.76 -11.20 -10.21
N ARG A 287 -26.02 -12.51 -10.18
CA ARG A 287 -26.86 -13.12 -9.13
C ARG A 287 -26.21 -13.02 -7.75
N LEU A 288 -24.90 -13.22 -7.65
CA LEU A 288 -24.15 -13.07 -6.40
C LEU A 288 -24.07 -11.60 -5.95
N ALA A 289 -23.82 -10.68 -6.88
CA ALA A 289 -23.75 -9.25 -6.57
C ALA A 289 -25.13 -8.63 -6.25
N ASN A 290 -26.21 -9.20 -6.78
CA ASN A 290 -27.58 -8.78 -6.49
C ASN A 290 -28.18 -9.50 -5.26
N ILE A 291 -27.36 -10.12 -4.40
CA ILE A 291 -27.83 -10.59 -3.10
C ILE A 291 -28.23 -9.36 -2.26
N HIS A 292 -29.36 -9.44 -1.56
CA HIS A 292 -29.91 -8.37 -0.73
C HIS A 292 -28.88 -7.74 0.24
N PHE A 293 -27.96 -8.54 0.76
CA PHE A 293 -26.84 -8.09 1.59
C PHE A 293 -25.96 -7.02 0.93
N PHE A 294 -25.55 -7.22 -0.33
CA PHE A 294 -24.75 -6.24 -1.07
C PHE A 294 -25.54 -4.98 -1.42
N GLY A 295 -26.87 -5.08 -1.54
CA GLY A 295 -27.74 -3.91 -1.68
C GLY A 295 -27.79 -3.04 -0.42
N VAL A 296 -27.70 -3.64 0.78
CA VAL A 296 -27.59 -2.90 2.05
C VAL A 296 -26.20 -2.30 2.20
N LEU A 297 -25.14 -3.08 1.96
CA LEU A 297 -23.76 -2.58 1.99
C LEU A 297 -23.55 -1.45 0.98
N GLY A 298 -24.09 -1.61 -0.23
CA GLY A 298 -24.07 -0.63 -1.32
C GLY A 298 -24.61 0.74 -0.90
N ARG A 299 -25.77 0.78 -0.24
CA ARG A 299 -26.36 2.02 0.29
C ARG A 299 -25.51 2.66 1.39
N LEU A 300 -24.84 1.84 2.20
CA LEU A 300 -24.00 2.32 3.29
C LEU A 300 -22.63 2.83 2.83
N THR A 301 -22.19 2.48 1.61
CA THR A 301 -20.85 2.80 1.11
C THR A 301 -20.54 4.29 1.11
N TYR A 302 -21.52 5.14 0.81
CA TYR A 302 -21.31 6.59 0.79
C TYR A 302 -20.98 7.13 2.19
N CYS A 303 -21.80 6.79 3.20
CA CYS A 303 -21.56 7.16 4.59
C CYS A 303 -20.26 6.53 5.14
N ALA A 304 -19.97 5.28 4.78
CA ALA A 304 -18.73 4.62 5.17
C ALA A 304 -17.50 5.31 4.55
N TYR A 305 -17.56 5.71 3.29
CA TYR A 305 -16.49 6.40 2.57
C TYR A 305 -16.14 7.75 3.21
N LEU A 306 -17.15 8.55 3.57
CA LEU A 306 -16.93 9.86 4.21
C LEU A 306 -16.17 9.74 5.54
N CYS A 307 -16.47 8.72 6.32
CA CYS A 307 -15.81 8.48 7.61
C CYS A 307 -14.50 7.71 7.52
N HIS A 308 -14.30 6.95 6.43
CA HIS A 308 -13.17 6.05 6.28
C HIS A 308 -11.83 6.77 6.43
N TYR A 309 -11.68 7.93 5.78
CA TYR A 309 -10.46 8.73 5.88
C TYR A 309 -10.16 9.16 7.31
N PHE A 310 -11.16 9.62 8.07
CA PHE A 310 -10.98 10.03 9.47
C PHE A 310 -10.62 8.85 10.38
N ILE A 311 -11.22 7.68 10.14
CA ILE A 311 -10.92 6.46 10.89
C ILE A 311 -9.49 6.00 10.61
N VAL A 312 -9.09 5.92 9.33
CA VAL A 312 -7.72 5.58 8.94
C VAL A 312 -6.73 6.59 9.51
N ARG A 313 -7.06 7.88 9.49
CA ARG A 313 -6.21 8.91 10.10
C ARG A 313 -6.04 8.70 11.61
N ALA A 314 -7.14 8.42 12.32
CA ALA A 314 -7.13 8.20 13.75
C ALA A 314 -6.34 6.93 14.13
N THR A 315 -6.48 5.84 13.36
CA THR A 315 -5.84 4.56 13.68
C THR A 315 -4.39 4.47 13.21
N ALA A 316 -4.06 5.02 12.04
CA ALA A 316 -2.72 4.92 11.45
C ALA A 316 -1.78 6.06 11.83
N PHE A 317 -2.30 7.29 11.97
CA PHE A 317 -1.48 8.48 12.25
C PHE A 317 -1.65 9.02 13.68
N GLY A 318 -2.71 8.61 14.39
CA GLY A 318 -2.94 9.00 15.78
C GLY A 318 -2.13 8.20 16.80
N VAL A 319 -1.54 7.06 16.40
CA VAL A 319 -0.81 6.15 17.29
C VAL A 319 0.65 6.05 16.83
N ARG A 320 1.60 6.39 17.71
CA ARG A 320 3.03 6.16 17.47
C ARG A 320 3.36 4.68 17.73
N ARG A 321 3.04 3.80 16.77
CA ARG A 321 3.50 2.40 16.76
C ARG A 321 4.30 2.12 15.49
N THR A 322 5.27 1.21 15.60
CA THR A 322 5.95 0.61 14.45
C THR A 322 4.92 -0.23 13.70
N LEU A 323 4.66 0.08 12.44
CA LEU A 323 3.79 -0.70 11.58
C LEU A 323 4.61 -1.85 11.01
N ASP A 324 4.45 -3.05 11.53
CA ASP A 324 5.08 -4.22 10.93
C ASP A 324 4.32 -4.56 9.64
N LEU A 325 5.02 -4.55 8.49
CA LEU A 325 4.43 -4.78 7.16
C LEU A 325 4.03 -6.25 6.93
N ARG A 326 3.70 -6.99 7.99
CA ARG A 326 3.27 -8.39 7.92
C ARG A 326 1.94 -8.45 7.19
N LEU A 327 1.80 -9.39 6.25
CA LEU A 327 0.54 -9.60 5.51
C LEU A 327 -0.65 -9.76 6.46
N PHE A 328 -0.42 -10.45 7.59
CA PHE A 328 -1.42 -10.63 8.64
C PHE A 328 -1.84 -9.32 9.31
N GLU A 329 -0.88 -8.47 9.69
CA GLU A 329 -1.16 -7.18 10.33
C GLU A 329 -1.82 -6.23 9.35
N MET A 330 -1.32 -6.16 8.12
CA MET A 330 -1.91 -5.35 7.06
C MET A 330 -3.34 -5.78 6.73
N THR A 331 -3.59 -7.09 6.64
CA THR A 331 -4.95 -7.61 6.43
C THR A 331 -5.84 -7.28 7.63
N THR A 332 -5.33 -7.40 8.85
CA THR A 332 -6.09 -7.09 10.08
C THR A 332 -6.42 -5.60 10.18
N VAL A 333 -5.47 -4.72 9.86
CA VAL A 333 -5.67 -3.27 9.83
C VAL A 333 -6.67 -2.88 8.73
N CYS A 334 -6.55 -3.45 7.53
CA CYS A 334 -7.51 -3.22 6.45
C CYS A 334 -8.93 -3.70 6.83
N CYS A 335 -9.07 -4.93 7.32
CA CYS A 335 -10.37 -5.48 7.70
C CYS A 335 -11.00 -4.71 8.88
N SER A 336 -10.22 -4.34 9.89
CA SER A 336 -10.71 -3.59 11.05
C SER A 336 -11.11 -2.16 10.70
N THR A 337 -10.32 -1.45 9.89
CA THR A 337 -10.67 -0.10 9.41
C THR A 337 -11.92 -0.11 8.52
N LEU A 338 -12.05 -1.10 7.64
CA LEU A 338 -13.27 -1.29 6.85
C LEU A 338 -14.49 -1.57 7.74
N ALA A 339 -14.39 -2.51 8.68
CA ALA A 339 -15.49 -2.83 9.60
C ALA A 339 -15.93 -1.60 10.41
N MET A 340 -14.98 -0.84 10.97
CA MET A 340 -15.28 0.40 11.70
C MET A 340 -15.92 1.46 10.82
N SER A 341 -15.49 1.56 9.55
CA SER A 341 -16.06 2.52 8.60
C SER A 341 -17.51 2.20 8.27
N TYR A 342 -17.87 0.93 8.10
CA TYR A 342 -19.27 0.52 7.89
C TYR A 342 -20.11 0.66 9.18
N LEU A 343 -19.55 0.44 10.36
CA LEU A 343 -20.26 0.66 11.63
C LEU A 343 -20.58 2.15 11.86
N VAL A 344 -19.62 3.04 11.67
CA VAL A 344 -19.84 4.49 11.78
C VAL A 344 -20.71 4.99 10.63
N GLY A 345 -20.52 4.46 9.42
CA GLY A 345 -21.37 4.73 8.27
C GLY A 345 -22.84 4.34 8.52
N LEU A 346 -23.10 3.24 9.23
CA LEU A 346 -24.44 2.85 9.66
C LEU A 346 -25.10 3.91 10.52
N LEU A 347 -24.36 4.41 11.52
CA LEU A 347 -24.85 5.43 12.43
C LEU A 347 -25.20 6.72 11.67
N LEU A 348 -24.34 7.17 10.77
CA LEU A 348 -24.59 8.37 9.97
C LEU A 348 -25.75 8.21 8.99
N CYS A 349 -25.88 7.03 8.38
CA CYS A 349 -26.98 6.75 7.47
C CYS A 349 -28.33 6.82 8.22
N LEU A 350 -28.41 6.21 9.41
CA LEU A 350 -29.63 6.19 10.22
C LEU A 350 -29.97 7.57 10.82
N THR A 351 -28.97 8.34 11.25
CA THR A 351 -29.19 9.60 11.99
C THR A 351 -29.24 10.84 11.10
N LEU A 352 -28.60 10.82 9.93
CA LEU A 352 -28.50 11.98 9.04
C LEU A 352 -29.06 11.69 7.65
N GLU A 353 -28.56 10.65 6.97
CA GLU A 353 -28.91 10.43 5.55
C GLU A 353 -30.41 10.17 5.35
N LEU A 354 -31.00 9.21 6.10
CA LEU A 354 -32.42 8.88 6.02
C LEU A 354 -33.35 10.06 6.36
N PRO A 355 -33.18 10.80 7.48
CA PRO A 355 -34.04 11.94 7.78
C PRO A 355 -33.84 13.11 6.79
N CYS A 356 -32.63 13.35 6.31
CA CYS A 356 -32.39 14.37 5.28
C CYS A 356 -33.08 14.03 3.96
N ILE A 357 -33.09 12.75 3.54
CA ILE A 357 -33.83 12.30 2.36
C ILE A 357 -35.34 12.50 2.55
N ALA A 358 -35.88 12.21 3.75
CA ALA A 358 -37.29 12.44 4.06
C ALA A 358 -37.64 13.94 4.00
N LEU A 359 -36.79 14.79 4.57
CA LEU A 359 -36.95 16.25 4.54
C LEU A 359 -36.88 16.80 3.12
N GLN A 360 -35.95 16.31 2.30
CA GLN A 360 -35.80 16.71 0.90
C GLN A 360 -37.07 16.40 0.09
N LYS A 361 -37.69 15.25 0.31
CA LYS A 361 -38.96 14.88 -0.36
C LYS A 361 -40.09 15.82 0.02
N LEU A 362 -40.24 16.11 1.32
CA LEU A 362 -41.27 17.05 1.80
C LEU A 362 -41.06 18.47 1.24
N LEU A 363 -39.81 18.92 1.16
CA LEU A 363 -39.46 20.23 0.64
C LEU A 363 -39.69 20.30 -0.89
N TYR A 364 -39.36 19.24 -1.63
CA TYR A 364 -39.64 19.15 -3.06
C TYR A 364 -41.14 19.13 -3.36
N ASP A 365 -41.94 18.40 -2.58
CA ASP A 365 -43.40 18.36 -2.72
C ASP A 365 -44.05 19.72 -2.38
N TRP A 366 -43.46 20.46 -1.44
CA TRP A 366 -43.85 21.83 -1.12
C TRP A 366 -43.51 22.80 -2.26
N VAL A 367 -42.29 22.76 -2.80
CA VAL A 367 -41.84 23.63 -3.91
C VAL A 367 -42.60 23.36 -5.20
N THR A 368 -42.89 22.10 -5.52
CA THR A 368 -43.59 21.72 -6.76
C THR A 368 -45.12 21.85 -6.67
N GLY A 369 -45.65 22.33 -5.54
CA GLY A 369 -47.08 22.61 -5.39
C GLY A 369 -48.00 21.39 -5.50
N LYS A 370 -47.47 20.18 -5.26
CA LYS A 370 -48.19 18.91 -5.48
C LYS A 370 -49.17 18.53 -4.36
N ARG A 371 -49.68 19.51 -3.61
CA ARG A 371 -50.54 19.28 -2.43
C ARG A 371 -52.01 18.97 -2.76
N SER A 372 -52.44 19.04 -4.04
CA SER A 372 -53.87 19.00 -4.39
C SER A 372 -54.41 17.71 -5.04
N THR A 373 -53.60 16.65 -5.26
CA THR A 373 -54.09 15.45 -5.99
C THR A 373 -54.11 14.14 -5.19
N VAL A 374 -53.50 14.07 -4.01
CA VAL A 374 -53.53 12.84 -3.18
C VAL A 374 -54.79 12.75 -2.31
N GLY A 375 -55.38 13.88 -1.92
CA GLY A 375 -56.60 13.91 -1.11
C GLY A 375 -57.85 13.35 -1.80
N ASN A 376 -57.94 13.47 -3.13
CA ASN A 376 -59.15 13.10 -3.87
C ASN A 376 -59.20 11.59 -4.25
N ASN A 377 -58.03 10.94 -4.36
CA ASN A 377 -57.96 9.52 -4.71
C ASN A 377 -58.14 8.60 -3.50
N HIS A 378 -57.73 9.04 -2.29
CA HIS A 378 -58.00 8.30 -1.06
C HIS A 378 -59.47 8.38 -0.63
N LEU A 379 -60.16 9.50 -0.94
CA LEU A 379 -61.60 9.64 -0.69
C LEU A 379 -62.46 8.84 -1.68
N LYS A 380 -62.08 8.80 -2.97
CA LYS A 380 -62.76 7.96 -3.98
C LYS A 380 -62.56 6.46 -3.75
N GLY A 381 -61.34 6.03 -3.37
CA GLY A 381 -61.06 4.61 -3.07
C GLY A 381 -61.84 4.07 -1.85
N ASN A 382 -62.11 4.93 -0.86
CA ASN A 382 -62.86 4.55 0.33
C ASN A 382 -64.39 4.63 0.17
N LEU A 383 -64.92 5.52 -0.69
CA LEU A 383 -66.37 5.52 -1.00
C LEU A 383 -66.77 4.29 -1.84
N GLN A 384 -65.93 3.85 -2.78
CA GLN A 384 -66.22 2.69 -3.65
C GLN A 384 -66.15 1.36 -2.88
N LYS A 385 -65.35 1.31 -1.80
CA LYS A 385 -65.24 0.15 -0.90
C LYS A 385 -66.34 0.12 0.16
N ALA A 386 -66.96 1.27 0.47
CA ALA A 386 -68.08 1.36 1.40
C ALA A 386 -69.42 0.95 0.75
N SER A 387 -69.65 1.27 -0.54
CA SER A 387 -70.88 0.90 -1.25
C SER A 387 -70.98 -0.59 -1.54
N THR A 388 -69.86 -1.31 -1.65
CA THR A 388 -69.82 -2.77 -1.87
C THR A 388 -70.00 -3.59 -0.59
N LEU A 389 -69.97 -2.95 0.59
CA LEU A 389 -70.07 -3.63 1.89
C LEU A 389 -71.46 -3.52 2.53
N GLN A 390 -72.39 -2.75 1.96
CA GLN A 390 -73.78 -2.65 2.43
C GLN A 390 -74.74 -3.68 1.79
N ASP A 391 -74.38 -4.29 0.64
CA ASP A 391 -75.26 -5.24 -0.06
C ASP A 391 -75.12 -6.72 0.39
N VAL A 392 -74.32 -7.03 1.41
CA VAL A 392 -74.00 -8.43 1.81
C VAL A 392 -74.52 -8.82 3.21
N LYS A 393 -75.39 -8.04 3.86
CA LYS A 393 -75.93 -8.38 5.20
C LYS A 393 -77.45 -8.24 5.35
N THR A 394 -78.20 -9.01 4.56
CA THR A 394 -79.61 -9.44 4.80
C THR A 394 -79.86 -10.51 3.72
N VAL A 395 -80.22 -11.78 3.90
CA VAL A 395 -81.07 -12.49 4.86
C VAL A 395 -80.69 -13.98 4.78
N ASN A 396 -80.65 -14.67 5.92
CA ASN A 396 -80.60 -16.13 5.99
C ASN A 396 -82.03 -16.66 6.25
N LYS A 397 -82.52 -17.61 5.44
CA LYS A 397 -83.46 -18.70 5.80
C LYS A 397 -83.91 -19.48 4.54
N ASN A 398 -83.37 -20.71 4.39
CA ASN A 398 -84.00 -21.84 3.68
C ASN A 398 -85.35 -22.20 4.36
N PRO A 399 -86.30 -23.01 3.79
CA PRO A 399 -86.03 -24.20 2.96
C PRO A 399 -87.13 -24.63 1.92
N VAL A 400 -86.92 -25.82 1.32
CA VAL A 400 -87.92 -26.82 0.85
C VAL A 400 -88.31 -26.87 -0.64
N THR A 401 -87.94 -28.00 -1.26
CA THR A 401 -88.57 -28.80 -2.36
C THR A 401 -88.84 -28.22 -3.75
N GLY A 402 -88.53 -29.02 -4.78
CA GLY A 402 -89.27 -28.94 -6.06
C GLY A 402 -88.49 -29.38 -7.30
N GLN A 403 -88.39 -30.70 -7.45
CA GLN A 403 -88.24 -31.52 -8.66
C GLN A 403 -88.67 -30.93 -10.03
N GLN A 404 -88.07 -31.49 -11.10
CA GLN A 404 -88.44 -31.54 -12.54
C GLN A 404 -87.81 -30.49 -13.47
N ILE A 405 -86.80 -30.87 -14.28
CA ILE A 405 -86.90 -31.48 -15.63
C ILE A 405 -87.46 -30.49 -16.66
N LEU A 406 -86.57 -29.94 -17.49
CA LEU A 406 -86.49 -30.25 -18.92
C LEU A 406 -85.09 -29.89 -19.45
#